data_AF-A0A965Y1V1-F1
#
_entry.id   AF-A0A965Y1V1-F1
#
_cell.length_a   1.000
_cell.length_b   1.000
_cell.length_c   1.000
_cell.angle_alpha   90.00
_cell.angle_beta   90.00
_cell.angle_gamma   90.00
#
_symmetry.space_group_name_H-M   'P 1'
#
loop_
_entity.id
_entity.type
_entity.pdbx_description
1 polymer ?
#
loop_
_entity_poly.entity_id
_entity_poly.type
_entity_poly.pdbx_seq_one_letter_code
_entity_poly.pdbx_strand_id
1 'polypeptide(L)'
;YMCAPCAVGTIDQALLAVLKAPHSHLRAAALARSLLVIDEVHASDHFMTRIIESLVELFALCGGHILMMSATLGGAVRERYLHIFRTRKTVGVSPVPDETLCIGTPYPLISSTSARTAIKTLSGRAKEVRLELLPSMENPETLAQLALGAADSGGCILVLRNSVASAVETLQAMEKQRAGENNNIFTIEGVSTLHHARFAPADRKRLDQEVELLFGKSVERRWPCVIVTTQTLEQSLDVDFDLLITDLCPADVLLQRIGRLFRHDRRRPSAFSEPRCIVLVPDKGKDWLLKREAGKRQFGKERAYEDVRSVAATWELLEDRIAEDGFLRIPEMNRYFVERSTHPAFLSRLAERLGPEWEQITGCIAGSKGAKRQRAAFDIISWKKGYEAEFVSAADDHHIVTRLGLDDAVVFFQNPPVGPFGFSIEKMTVPGWMLQGKDLSELDQGIEARQTEFGFEFSICGKLFRYSRYGLERS
;
A
#
# COMPACT_ATOMS: atom_id res chain seq x y z
N TYR A 1 5.60 15.83 -17.79
CA TYR A 1 4.91 15.95 -16.50
C TYR A 1 5.69 16.80 -15.50
N MET A 2 6.88 16.37 -15.05
CA MET A 2 7.64 17.06 -13.99
C MET A 2 8.23 18.44 -14.33
N CYS A 3 8.16 18.88 -15.59
CA CYS A 3 8.54 20.25 -15.97
C CYS A 3 7.45 21.29 -15.69
N ALA A 4 6.24 20.87 -15.30
CA ALA A 4 5.17 21.80 -14.95
C ALA A 4 5.50 22.57 -13.67
N PRO A 5 5.06 23.84 -13.53
CA PRO A 5 5.28 24.63 -12.31
C PRO A 5 4.66 24.00 -11.06
N CYS A 6 3.53 23.30 -11.23
CA CYS A 6 2.88 22.48 -10.22
C CYS A 6 2.49 21.15 -10.87
N ALA A 7 2.83 20.04 -10.20
CA ALA A 7 2.56 18.69 -10.69
C ALA A 7 2.16 17.80 -9.50
N VAL A 8 1.11 16.99 -9.67
CA VAL A 8 0.60 16.04 -8.66
C VAL A 8 0.62 14.63 -9.25
N GLY A 9 1.48 13.75 -8.77
CA GLY A 9 1.61 12.41 -9.34
C GLY A 9 2.01 11.40 -8.29
N THR A 10 2.15 10.14 -8.71
CA THR A 10 2.68 9.10 -7.83
C THR A 10 4.13 9.42 -7.46
N ILE A 11 4.53 9.01 -6.26
CA ILE A 11 5.92 9.16 -5.80
C ILE A 11 6.91 8.47 -6.73
N ASP A 12 6.50 7.40 -7.42
CA ASP A 12 7.34 6.62 -8.34
C ASP A 12 8.00 7.52 -9.39
N GLN A 13 7.25 8.48 -9.95
CA GLN A 13 7.79 9.43 -10.92
C GLN A 13 8.95 10.26 -10.37
N ALA A 14 8.89 10.62 -9.09
CA ALA A 14 9.98 11.31 -8.40
C ALA A 14 11.15 10.36 -8.08
N LEU A 15 10.86 9.13 -7.67
CA LEU A 15 11.86 8.10 -7.39
C LEU A 15 12.70 7.75 -8.63
N LEU A 16 12.12 7.78 -9.83
CA LEU A 16 12.86 7.59 -11.09
C LEU A 16 14.00 8.59 -11.29
N ALA A 17 13.94 9.77 -10.66
CA ALA A 17 15.01 10.75 -10.77
C ALA A 17 16.33 10.29 -10.18
N VAL A 18 16.30 9.38 -9.19
CA VAL A 18 17.51 8.89 -8.51
C VAL A 18 17.94 7.51 -8.97
N LEU A 19 17.24 6.91 -9.92
CA LEU A 19 17.58 5.61 -10.50
C LEU A 19 18.34 5.76 -11.81
N LYS A 20 19.14 4.77 -12.16
CA LYS A 20 19.83 4.62 -13.44
C LYS A 20 18.86 4.17 -14.52
N ALA A 21 17.95 5.07 -14.86
CA ALA A 21 16.96 4.90 -15.90
C ALA A 21 17.16 5.98 -17.00
N PRO A 22 16.63 5.77 -18.21
CA PRO A 22 16.68 6.79 -19.26
C PRO A 22 16.11 8.12 -18.77
N HIS A 23 16.80 9.23 -19.06
CA HIS A 23 16.39 10.60 -18.71
C HIS A 23 16.29 10.93 -17.20
N SER A 24 16.87 10.12 -16.31
CA SER A 24 16.86 10.42 -14.86
C SER A 24 17.48 11.76 -14.50
N HIS A 25 18.53 12.18 -15.21
CA HIS A 25 19.14 13.51 -15.03
C HIS A 25 18.17 14.67 -15.36
N LEU A 26 17.34 14.53 -16.40
CA LEU A 26 16.30 15.51 -16.72
C LEU A 26 15.22 15.56 -15.64
N ARG A 27 14.82 14.38 -15.12
CA ARG A 27 13.88 14.26 -14.00
C ARG A 27 14.42 14.94 -12.73
N ALA A 28 15.68 14.67 -12.39
CA ALA A 28 16.35 15.28 -11.23
C ALA A 28 16.44 16.80 -11.35
N ALA A 29 16.87 17.31 -12.52
CA ALA A 29 16.90 18.75 -12.78
C ALA A 29 15.52 19.40 -12.74
N ALA A 30 14.48 18.67 -13.15
CA ALA A 30 13.09 19.12 -13.07
C ALA A 30 12.53 19.14 -11.65
N LEU A 31 12.94 18.20 -10.79
CA LEU A 31 12.53 18.15 -9.40
C LEU A 31 13.27 19.17 -8.52
N ALA A 32 14.57 19.38 -8.77
CA ALA A 32 15.43 20.22 -7.93
C ALA A 32 15.00 21.70 -7.86
N ARG A 33 14.14 22.16 -8.78
CA ARG A 33 13.59 23.53 -8.79
C ARG A 33 12.31 23.69 -7.97
N SER A 34 11.76 22.60 -7.44
CA SER A 34 10.44 22.55 -6.81
C SER A 34 10.54 22.20 -5.33
N LEU A 35 9.54 22.61 -4.55
CA LEU A 35 9.28 21.98 -3.25
C LEU A 35 8.73 20.57 -3.50
N LEU A 36 9.44 19.55 -3.02
CA LEU A 36 8.93 18.18 -3.09
C LEU A 36 8.02 17.90 -1.90
N VAL A 37 6.75 17.64 -2.17
CA VAL A 37 5.78 17.17 -1.17
C VAL A 37 5.59 15.67 -1.38
N ILE A 38 5.90 14.87 -0.36
CA ILE A 38 5.64 13.44 -0.34
C ILE A 38 4.52 13.20 0.66
N ASP A 39 3.36 12.79 0.15
CA ASP A 39 2.24 12.37 0.97
C ASP A 39 2.33 10.89 1.34
N GLU A 40 1.75 10.51 2.48
CA GLU A 40 1.66 9.14 2.99
C GLU A 40 2.99 8.35 3.01
N VAL A 41 4.02 8.91 3.64
CA VAL A 41 5.28 8.17 3.88
C VAL A 41 5.07 7.09 4.94
N HIS A 42 5.29 5.83 4.56
CA HIS A 42 5.17 4.67 5.43
C HIS A 42 6.50 4.30 6.10
N ALA A 43 6.43 3.70 7.29
CA ALA A 43 7.61 3.23 8.03
C ALA A 43 7.96 1.76 7.70
N SER A 44 6.97 0.95 7.32
CA SER A 44 7.14 -0.49 7.10
C SER A 44 7.72 -0.88 5.74
N ASP A 45 7.70 -0.01 4.74
CA ASP A 45 8.24 -0.30 3.40
C ASP A 45 9.75 0.02 3.32
N HIS A 46 10.58 -0.98 3.65
CA HIS A 46 12.04 -0.84 3.61
C HIS A 46 12.58 -0.57 2.20
N PHE A 47 11.92 -1.05 1.15
CA PHE A 47 12.39 -0.87 -0.22
C PHE A 47 12.20 0.58 -0.68
N MET A 48 10.97 1.09 -0.53
CA MET A 48 10.67 2.50 -0.84
C MET A 48 11.51 3.44 0.02
N THR A 49 11.68 3.13 1.31
CA THR A 49 12.51 3.91 2.24
C THR A 49 13.92 4.12 1.68
N ARG A 50 14.56 3.11 1.08
CA ARG A 50 15.90 3.23 0.49
C ARG A 50 15.95 4.19 -0.70
N ILE A 51 14.97 4.14 -1.58
CA ILE A 51 14.95 5.02 -2.77
C ILE A 51 14.61 6.46 -2.34
N ILE A 52 13.70 6.62 -1.37
CA ILE A 52 13.39 7.90 -0.75
C ILE A 52 14.64 8.51 -0.10
N GLU A 53 15.48 7.72 0.59
CA GLU A 53 16.75 8.22 1.15
C GLU A 53 17.66 8.86 0.09
N SER A 54 17.78 8.23 -1.08
CA SER A 54 18.56 8.78 -2.19
C SER A 54 17.95 10.05 -2.76
N LEU A 55 16.62 10.11 -2.84
CA LEU A 55 15.89 11.33 -3.24
C LEU A 55 16.09 12.45 -2.22
N VAL A 56 16.07 12.14 -0.93
CA VAL A 56 16.38 13.08 0.15
C VAL A 56 17.80 13.61 0.04
N GLU A 57 18.78 12.75 -0.27
CA GLU A 57 20.16 13.18 -0.48
C GLU A 57 20.31 14.10 -1.69
N LEU A 58 19.68 13.78 -2.82
CA LEU A 58 19.68 14.64 -4.01
C LEU A 58 19.19 16.05 -3.66
N PHE A 59 18.03 16.16 -3.01
CA PHE A 59 17.47 17.45 -2.60
C PHE A 59 18.38 18.18 -1.60
N ALA A 60 18.97 17.46 -0.63
CA ALA A 60 19.89 18.03 0.33
C ALA A 60 21.19 18.54 -0.32
N LEU A 61 21.69 17.87 -1.36
CA LEU A 61 22.86 18.28 -2.14
C LEU A 61 22.56 19.53 -3.00
N CYS A 62 21.37 19.61 -3.59
CA CYS A 62 20.94 20.74 -4.41
C CYS A 62 20.48 21.96 -3.59
N GLY A 63 20.36 21.83 -2.26
CA GLY A 63 19.79 22.89 -1.41
C GLY A 63 18.28 23.07 -1.57
N GLY A 64 17.58 22.05 -2.06
CA GLY A 64 16.12 22.04 -2.21
C GLY A 64 15.38 21.80 -0.89
N HIS A 65 14.06 21.72 -0.95
CA HIS A 65 13.20 21.51 0.22
C HIS A 65 12.28 20.30 0.02
N ILE A 66 12.02 19.58 1.10
CA ILE A 66 11.10 18.44 1.12
C ILE A 66 10.13 18.60 2.29
N LEU A 67 8.84 18.41 2.02
CA LEU A 67 7.80 18.21 3.01
C LEU A 67 7.35 16.75 2.93
N MET A 68 7.50 16.02 4.03
CA MET A 68 7.00 14.64 4.15
C MET A 68 5.80 14.62 5.09
N MET A 69 4.70 14.02 4.64
CA MET A 69 3.49 13.82 5.41
C MET A 69 3.28 12.33 5.65
N SER A 70 2.77 11.97 6.83
CA SER A 70 2.52 10.59 7.22
C SER A 70 1.49 10.58 8.34
N ALA A 71 0.57 9.61 8.30
CA ALA A 71 -0.34 9.37 9.40
C ALA A 71 0.44 9.10 10.70
N THR A 72 1.49 8.28 10.66
CA THR A 72 2.45 8.12 11.77
C THR A 72 3.76 7.55 11.22
N LEU A 73 4.85 8.31 11.37
CA LEU A 73 6.19 7.88 10.94
C LEU A 73 7.05 7.50 12.15
N GLY A 74 7.61 6.28 12.16
CA GLY A 74 8.49 5.79 13.22
C GLY A 74 9.73 6.66 13.43
N GLY A 75 10.17 6.79 14.68
CA GLY A 75 11.24 7.70 15.09
C GLY A 75 12.58 7.40 14.41
N ALA A 76 12.87 6.11 14.18
CA ALA A 76 14.07 5.67 13.47
C ALA A 76 14.07 6.06 11.99
N VAL A 77 12.92 5.99 11.30
CA VAL A 77 12.80 6.41 9.89
C VAL A 77 12.85 7.94 9.79
N ARG A 78 12.14 8.63 10.68
CA ARG A 78 12.21 10.10 10.78
C ARG A 78 13.64 10.59 10.98
N GLU A 79 14.37 10.05 11.95
CA GLU A 79 15.75 10.46 12.22
C GLU A 79 16.66 10.15 11.02
N ARG A 80 16.41 9.05 10.32
CA ARG A 80 17.14 8.71 9.10
C ARG A 80 17.03 9.79 8.02
N TYR A 81 15.82 10.22 7.68
CA TYR A 81 15.63 11.27 6.67
C TYR A 81 16.23 12.61 7.11
N LEU A 82 16.03 13.01 8.37
CA LEU A 82 16.61 14.23 8.92
C LEU A 82 18.15 14.18 8.92
N HIS A 83 18.74 13.03 9.30
CA HIS A 83 20.17 12.83 9.31
C HIS A 83 20.78 12.95 7.91
N ILE A 84 20.15 12.33 6.90
CA ILE A 84 20.60 12.45 5.50
C ILE A 84 20.54 13.90 5.06
N PHE A 85 19.46 14.61 5.35
CA PHE A 85 19.32 16.01 4.94
C PHE A 85 20.37 16.92 5.61
N ARG A 86 20.67 16.70 6.90
CA ARG A 86 21.71 17.46 7.64
C ARG A 86 23.13 17.17 7.11
N THR A 87 23.44 15.91 6.85
CA THR A 87 24.81 15.46 6.53
C THR A 87 25.09 15.40 5.03
N ARG A 88 24.05 15.47 4.19
CA ARG A 88 24.09 15.24 2.74
C ARG A 88 24.73 13.90 2.39
N LYS A 89 24.45 12.87 3.20
CA LYS A 89 25.03 11.52 3.07
C LYS A 89 23.97 10.46 3.31
N THR A 90 23.64 9.69 2.27
CA THR A 90 22.92 8.39 2.41
C THR A 90 23.86 7.28 2.89
N VAL A 91 25.14 7.38 2.55
CA VAL A 91 26.15 6.39 2.88
C VAL A 91 26.70 6.66 4.29
N GLY A 92 26.19 5.90 5.26
CA GLY A 92 26.61 5.87 6.66
C GLY A 92 25.64 5.04 7.52
N VAL A 93 25.86 5.01 8.83
CA VAL A 93 24.87 4.52 9.82
C VAL A 93 24.19 5.76 10.37
N SER A 94 22.94 6.01 9.97
CA SER A 94 22.11 6.99 10.69
C SER A 94 21.99 6.53 12.15
N PRO A 95 22.10 7.44 13.13
CA PRO A 95 21.80 7.09 14.50
C PRO A 95 20.38 6.51 14.57
N VAL A 96 20.23 5.42 15.31
CA VAL A 96 18.93 4.89 15.67
C VAL A 96 18.62 5.51 17.04
N PRO A 97 17.61 6.39 17.12
CA PRO A 97 17.20 6.96 18.40
C PRO A 97 16.73 5.86 19.36
N ASP A 98 16.80 6.15 20.66
CA ASP A 98 16.29 5.24 21.68
C ASP A 98 14.79 4.96 21.50
N GLU A 99 14.38 3.71 21.74
CA GLU A 99 12.99 3.27 21.56
C GLU A 99 12.04 3.97 22.52
N THR A 100 12.40 4.05 23.82
CA THR A 100 11.57 4.68 24.84
C THR A 100 11.39 6.16 24.54
N LEU A 101 12.44 6.83 24.07
CA LEU A 101 12.37 8.22 23.61
C LEU A 101 11.46 8.36 22.37
N CYS A 102 11.52 7.42 21.43
CA CYS A 102 10.63 7.43 20.26
C CYS A 102 9.16 7.28 20.67
N ILE A 103 8.86 6.33 21.57
CA ILE A 103 7.51 6.11 22.10
C ILE A 103 7.00 7.34 22.84
N GLY A 104 7.84 7.96 23.68
CA GLY A 104 7.50 9.16 24.44
C GLY A 104 7.44 10.45 23.60
N THR A 105 7.75 10.39 22.30
CA THR A 105 7.68 11.56 21.43
C THR A 105 6.21 11.96 21.22
N PRO A 106 5.85 13.25 21.39
CA PRO A 106 4.47 13.72 21.20
C PRO A 106 3.89 13.35 19.84
N TYR A 107 2.57 13.21 19.79
CA TYR A 107 1.79 13.05 18.57
C TYR A 107 0.53 13.91 18.68
N PRO A 108 0.18 14.73 17.68
CA PRO A 108 0.89 14.95 16.40
C PRO A 108 2.18 15.79 16.56
N LEU A 109 3.10 15.65 15.60
CA LEU A 109 4.43 16.26 15.65
C LEU A 109 4.86 16.80 14.28
N ILE A 110 5.38 18.03 14.27
CA ILE A 110 6.16 18.55 13.14
C ILE A 110 7.64 18.45 13.49
N SER A 111 8.43 17.84 12.60
CA SER A 111 9.87 17.73 12.74
C SER A 111 10.57 18.38 11.56
N SER A 112 11.64 19.09 11.86
CA SER A 112 12.54 19.70 10.88
C SER A 112 13.99 19.36 11.22
N THR A 113 14.93 19.80 10.39
CA THR A 113 16.35 19.60 10.64
C THR A 113 16.85 20.34 11.88
N SER A 114 16.20 21.44 12.26
CA SER A 114 16.60 22.32 13.37
C SER A 114 15.70 22.19 14.62
N ALA A 115 14.44 21.79 14.47
CA ALA A 115 13.46 21.80 15.55
C ALA A 115 12.45 20.65 15.48
N ARG A 116 11.89 20.30 16.65
CA ARG A 116 10.73 19.42 16.79
C ARG A 116 9.66 20.17 17.57
N THR A 117 8.47 20.29 17.00
CA THR A 117 7.36 21.05 17.58
C THR A 117 6.15 20.14 17.73
N ALA A 118 5.78 19.86 18.97
CA ALA A 118 4.52 19.19 19.27
C ALA A 118 3.38 20.12 18.90
N ILE A 119 2.39 19.59 18.18
CA ILE A 119 1.23 20.37 17.76
C ILE A 119 0.07 20.00 18.67
N LYS A 120 -0.58 20.99 19.27
CA LYS A 120 -1.85 20.76 19.94
C LYS A 120 -2.86 20.35 18.88
N THR A 121 -3.46 19.18 19.04
CA THR A 121 -4.45 18.63 18.11
C THR A 121 -5.56 19.65 17.90
N LEU A 122 -5.56 20.31 16.74
CA LEU A 122 -6.67 21.14 16.29
C LEU A 122 -7.77 20.18 15.84
N SER A 123 -8.70 19.84 16.74
CA SER A 123 -9.96 19.14 16.40
C SER A 123 -9.84 17.80 15.65
N GLY A 124 -8.90 16.93 16.04
CA GLY A 124 -8.87 15.54 15.61
C GLY A 124 -9.83 14.71 16.48
N ARG A 125 -10.78 13.99 15.88
CA ARG A 125 -11.71 13.14 16.63
C ARG A 125 -10.94 11.97 17.23
N ALA A 126 -10.83 11.95 18.55
CA ALA A 126 -10.44 10.75 19.26
C ALA A 126 -11.53 9.68 19.04
N LYS A 127 -11.11 8.43 18.86
CA LYS A 127 -12.03 7.30 18.80
C LYS A 127 -11.41 6.07 19.43
N GLU A 128 -12.25 5.29 20.10
CA GLU A 128 -11.91 3.98 20.60
C GLU A 128 -12.43 2.95 19.60
N VAL A 129 -11.54 2.09 19.11
CA VAL A 129 -11.86 1.07 18.11
C VAL A 129 -11.75 -0.28 18.76
N ARG A 130 -12.86 -1.03 18.80
CA ARG A 130 -12.87 -2.41 19.28
C ARG A 130 -12.15 -3.32 18.28
N LEU A 131 -11.17 -4.05 18.77
CA LEU A 131 -10.34 -4.97 17.99
C LEU A 131 -10.82 -6.41 18.16
N GLU A 132 -10.82 -7.15 17.07
CA GLU A 132 -11.10 -8.59 17.05
C GLU A 132 -10.09 -9.27 16.12
N LEU A 133 -9.60 -10.46 16.51
CA LEU A 133 -8.82 -11.33 15.62
C LEU A 133 -9.70 -12.45 15.12
N LEU A 134 -9.69 -12.67 13.81
CA LEU A 134 -10.39 -13.79 13.18
C LEU A 134 -9.38 -14.73 12.50
N PRO A 135 -9.13 -15.94 13.02
CA PRO A 135 -8.22 -16.93 12.45
C PRO A 135 -8.83 -17.59 11.21
N SER A 136 -9.04 -16.81 10.16
CA SER A 136 -9.68 -17.26 8.91
C SER A 136 -9.14 -16.51 7.69
N MET A 137 -7.91 -16.01 7.74
CA MET A 137 -7.29 -15.27 6.63
C MET A 137 -7.36 -16.03 5.29
N GLU A 138 -7.23 -17.36 5.33
CA GLU A 138 -7.23 -18.22 4.15
C GLU A 138 -8.64 -18.71 3.73
N ASN A 139 -9.71 -18.39 4.46
CA ASN A 139 -11.06 -18.91 4.24
C ASN A 139 -12.02 -17.81 3.72
N PRO A 140 -12.19 -17.66 2.39
CA PRO A 140 -13.04 -16.61 1.82
C PRO A 140 -14.54 -16.81 2.13
N GLU A 141 -15.02 -18.04 2.34
CA GLU A 141 -16.42 -18.32 2.66
C GLU A 141 -16.83 -17.78 4.03
N THR A 142 -15.98 -17.96 5.03
CA THR A 142 -16.20 -17.44 6.39
C THR A 142 -16.21 -15.92 6.39
N LEU A 143 -15.26 -15.32 5.65
CA LEU A 143 -15.18 -13.87 5.48
C LEU A 143 -16.42 -13.32 4.76
N ALA A 144 -16.85 -13.97 3.68
CA ALA A 144 -18.04 -13.60 2.94
C ALA A 144 -19.29 -13.64 3.84
N GLN A 145 -19.46 -14.71 4.62
CA GLN A 145 -20.59 -14.86 5.55
C GLN A 145 -20.62 -13.73 6.59
N LEU A 146 -19.46 -13.42 7.19
CA LEU A 146 -19.33 -12.35 8.17
C LEU A 146 -19.66 -10.97 7.59
N ALA A 147 -19.05 -10.64 6.44
CA ALA A 147 -19.24 -9.34 5.80
C ALA A 147 -20.69 -9.14 5.35
N LEU A 148 -21.27 -10.17 4.73
CA LEU A 148 -22.66 -10.17 4.28
C LEU A 148 -23.65 -10.07 5.44
N GLY A 149 -23.46 -10.82 6.53
CA GLY A 149 -24.32 -10.73 7.72
C GLY A 149 -24.25 -9.37 8.42
N ALA A 150 -23.07 -8.73 8.41
CA ALA A 150 -22.92 -7.36 8.90
C ALA A 150 -23.67 -6.35 8.02
N ALA A 151 -23.62 -6.49 6.69
CA ALA A 151 -24.40 -5.65 5.80
C ALA A 151 -25.91 -5.89 5.94
N ASP A 152 -26.36 -7.13 6.17
CA ASP A 152 -27.77 -7.43 6.46
C ASP A 152 -28.27 -6.77 7.74
N SER A 153 -27.36 -6.49 8.67
CA SER A 153 -27.62 -5.69 9.88
C SER A 153 -27.64 -4.18 9.63
N GLY A 154 -27.57 -3.76 8.37
CA GLY A 154 -27.69 -2.37 7.93
C GLY A 154 -26.38 -1.62 7.69
N GLY A 155 -25.23 -2.29 7.81
CA GLY A 155 -23.91 -1.64 7.78
C GLY A 155 -23.29 -1.50 6.38
N CYS A 156 -22.46 -0.48 6.21
CA CYS A 156 -21.50 -0.42 5.11
C CYS A 156 -20.16 -1.00 5.58
N ILE A 157 -19.71 -2.06 4.91
CA ILE A 157 -18.61 -2.90 5.36
C ILE A 157 -17.44 -2.76 4.39
N LEU A 158 -16.26 -2.44 4.93
CA LEU A 158 -15.01 -2.42 4.18
C LEU A 158 -14.26 -3.72 4.40
N VAL A 159 -13.99 -4.46 3.32
CA VAL A 159 -13.16 -5.67 3.34
C VAL A 159 -11.85 -5.41 2.61
N LEU A 160 -10.76 -5.24 3.35
CA LEU A 160 -9.42 -4.95 2.84
C LEU A 160 -8.56 -6.20 2.81
N ARG A 161 -8.25 -6.66 1.60
CA ARG A 161 -7.43 -7.85 1.34
C ARG A 161 -6.08 -7.46 0.78
N ASN A 162 -5.01 -8.10 1.24
CA ASN A 162 -3.64 -7.70 0.90
C ASN A 162 -3.28 -7.99 -0.56
N SER A 163 -3.89 -9.01 -1.18
CA SER A 163 -3.62 -9.38 -2.57
C SER A 163 -4.89 -9.36 -3.42
N VAL A 164 -4.73 -9.04 -4.71
CA VAL A 164 -5.90 -9.02 -5.61
C VAL A 164 -6.55 -10.39 -5.75
N ALA A 165 -5.75 -11.47 -5.80
CA ALA A 165 -6.28 -12.83 -5.81
C ALA A 165 -7.20 -13.10 -4.61
N SER A 166 -6.75 -12.73 -3.40
CA SER A 166 -7.54 -12.89 -2.17
C SER A 166 -8.81 -12.01 -2.13
N ALA A 167 -8.79 -10.86 -2.78
CA ALA A 167 -9.94 -9.98 -2.93
C ALA A 167 -10.98 -10.57 -3.88
N VAL A 168 -10.53 -11.11 -5.02
CA VAL A 168 -11.40 -11.80 -6.00
C VAL A 168 -12.00 -13.06 -5.39
N GLU A 169 -11.22 -13.89 -4.70
CA GLU A 169 -11.70 -15.07 -3.96
C GLU A 169 -12.83 -14.70 -2.98
N THR A 170 -12.69 -13.57 -2.27
CA THR A 170 -13.70 -13.10 -1.31
C THR A 170 -14.99 -12.65 -2.01
N LEU A 171 -14.87 -11.87 -3.09
CA LEU A 171 -16.04 -11.43 -3.86
C LEU A 171 -16.79 -12.63 -4.45
N GLN A 172 -16.08 -13.59 -5.05
CA GLN A 172 -16.68 -14.82 -5.59
C GLN A 172 -17.42 -15.62 -4.52
N ALA A 173 -16.84 -15.73 -3.32
CA ALA A 173 -17.51 -16.39 -2.19
C ALA A 173 -18.78 -15.66 -1.76
N MET A 174 -18.78 -14.32 -1.74
CA MET A 174 -19.98 -13.52 -1.45
C MET A 174 -21.07 -13.72 -2.51
N GLU A 175 -20.70 -13.70 -3.79
CA GLU A 175 -21.64 -13.87 -4.90
C GLU A 175 -22.28 -15.26 -4.90
N LYS A 176 -21.49 -16.30 -4.60
CA LYS A 176 -22.00 -17.66 -4.42
C LYS A 176 -23.04 -17.75 -3.31
N GLN A 177 -22.87 -16.99 -2.22
CA GLN A 177 -23.83 -16.95 -1.10
C GLN A 177 -25.09 -16.13 -1.42
N ARG A 178 -25.03 -15.22 -2.40
CA ARG A 178 -26.11 -14.28 -2.77
C ARG A 178 -26.82 -14.62 -4.07
N ALA A 179 -26.62 -15.82 -4.63
CA ALA A 179 -27.29 -16.27 -5.85
C ALA A 179 -28.82 -16.36 -5.67
N GLY A 180 -29.52 -15.22 -5.71
CA GLY A 180 -30.98 -15.15 -5.66
C GLY A 180 -31.61 -13.86 -5.12
N GLU A 181 -31.00 -13.11 -4.20
CA GLU A 181 -31.68 -11.98 -3.51
C GLU A 181 -30.73 -10.89 -2.99
N ASN A 182 -31.29 -9.68 -2.85
CA ASN A 182 -30.78 -8.49 -2.16
C ASN A 182 -29.25 -8.37 -2.08
N ASN A 183 -28.66 -7.77 -3.12
CA ASN A 183 -27.22 -7.78 -3.28
C ASN A 183 -26.60 -6.60 -2.51
N ASN A 184 -26.42 -6.78 -1.19
CA ASN A 184 -25.60 -5.90 -0.34
C ASN A 184 -24.11 -5.94 -0.74
N ILE A 185 -23.79 -6.28 -1.99
CA ILE A 185 -22.46 -6.32 -2.57
C ILE A 185 -22.30 -5.07 -3.43
N PHE A 186 -21.14 -4.44 -3.34
CA PHE A 186 -20.80 -3.29 -4.16
C PHE A 186 -20.94 -3.62 -5.66
N THR A 187 -21.68 -2.76 -6.36
CA THR A 187 -21.99 -2.92 -7.79
C THR A 187 -21.74 -1.60 -8.52
N ILE A 188 -21.43 -1.71 -9.81
CA ILE A 188 -21.41 -0.59 -10.76
C ILE A 188 -22.32 -0.99 -11.91
N GLU A 189 -23.30 -0.14 -12.23
CA GLU A 189 -24.27 -0.41 -13.30
C GLU A 189 -24.91 -1.82 -13.16
N GLY A 190 -25.19 -2.24 -11.92
CA GLY A 190 -25.77 -3.57 -11.61
C GLY A 190 -24.79 -4.75 -11.62
N VAL A 191 -23.51 -4.53 -11.97
CA VAL A 191 -22.46 -5.56 -12.00
C VAL A 191 -21.70 -5.57 -10.68
N SER A 192 -21.73 -6.68 -9.93
CA SER A 192 -20.94 -6.78 -8.70
C SER A 192 -19.45 -6.83 -9.00
N THR A 193 -18.68 -6.07 -8.23
CA THR A 193 -17.24 -5.86 -8.48
C THR A 193 -16.52 -5.47 -7.18
N LEU A 194 -15.23 -5.17 -7.30
CA LEU A 194 -14.29 -4.85 -6.24
C LEU A 194 -13.37 -3.71 -6.67
N HIS A 195 -12.59 -3.15 -5.74
CA HIS A 195 -11.69 -2.03 -6.04
C HIS A 195 -10.21 -2.41 -5.85
N HIS A 196 -9.40 -2.34 -6.91
CA HIS A 196 -7.95 -2.62 -6.83
C HIS A 196 -7.19 -2.08 -8.05
N ALA A 197 -5.85 -2.22 -8.05
CA ALA A 197 -4.94 -1.66 -9.05
C ALA A 197 -4.99 -2.28 -10.48
N ARG A 198 -5.60 -3.46 -10.68
CA ARG A 198 -5.67 -4.17 -11.98
C ARG A 198 -6.84 -3.82 -12.93
N PHE A 199 -7.67 -2.84 -12.60
CA PHE A 199 -8.63 -2.24 -13.55
C PHE A 199 -7.96 -1.25 -14.50
N ALA A 200 -8.49 -1.12 -15.72
CA ALA A 200 -8.10 -0.11 -16.67
C ALA A 200 -8.36 1.31 -16.11
N PRO A 201 -7.61 2.34 -16.54
CA PRO A 201 -7.75 3.69 -15.99
C PRO A 201 -9.17 4.27 -16.10
N ALA A 202 -9.87 4.01 -17.21
CA ALA A 202 -11.25 4.48 -17.40
C ALA A 202 -12.21 3.88 -16.37
N ASP A 203 -12.17 2.55 -16.19
CA ASP A 203 -12.98 1.86 -15.20
C ASP A 203 -12.57 2.22 -13.77
N ARG A 204 -11.27 2.39 -13.49
CA ARG A 204 -10.82 2.83 -12.15
C ARG A 204 -11.39 4.19 -11.78
N LYS A 205 -11.41 5.14 -12.72
CA LYS A 205 -12.03 6.45 -12.47
C LYS A 205 -13.51 6.31 -12.11
N ARG A 206 -14.24 5.39 -12.75
CA ARG A 206 -15.65 5.14 -12.42
C ARG A 206 -15.82 4.44 -11.07
N LEU A 207 -14.95 3.48 -10.77
CA LEU A 207 -14.87 2.83 -9.47
C LEU A 207 -14.64 3.85 -8.33
N ASP A 208 -13.68 4.76 -8.49
CA ASP A 208 -13.40 5.84 -7.54
C ASP A 208 -14.65 6.71 -7.32
N GLN A 209 -15.30 7.13 -8.42
CA GLN A 209 -16.53 7.94 -8.37
C GLN A 209 -17.68 7.24 -7.65
N GLU A 210 -17.91 5.96 -7.93
CA GLU A 210 -18.98 5.20 -7.29
C GLU A 210 -18.71 4.97 -5.80
N VAL A 211 -17.45 4.71 -5.45
CA VAL A 211 -17.02 4.58 -4.05
C VAL A 211 -17.24 5.89 -3.28
N GLU A 212 -16.86 7.03 -3.86
CA GLU A 212 -17.12 8.35 -3.27
C GLU A 212 -18.62 8.63 -3.14
N LEU A 213 -19.42 8.26 -4.13
CA LEU A 213 -20.87 8.45 -4.13
C LEU A 213 -21.57 7.63 -3.04
N LEU A 214 -21.11 6.40 -2.76
CA LEU A 214 -21.73 5.52 -1.77
C LEU A 214 -21.18 5.70 -0.35
N PHE A 215 -19.88 5.99 -0.22
CA PHE A 215 -19.19 5.96 1.07
C PHE A 215 -18.58 7.31 1.48
N GLY A 216 -18.72 8.35 0.66
CA GLY A 216 -18.11 9.64 0.88
C GLY A 216 -18.71 10.47 2.04
N LYS A 217 -18.05 11.58 2.34
CA LYS A 217 -18.45 12.52 3.40
C LYS A 217 -19.87 13.08 3.23
N SER A 218 -20.26 13.43 2.01
CA SER A 218 -21.53 14.14 1.72
C SER A 218 -22.76 13.23 1.61
N VAL A 219 -22.61 11.92 1.87
CA VAL A 219 -23.70 10.95 1.76
C VAL A 219 -24.64 11.04 2.97
N GLU A 220 -25.85 11.57 2.78
CA GLU A 220 -26.85 11.72 3.84
C GLU A 220 -27.53 10.39 4.22
N ARG A 221 -27.90 9.58 3.22
CA ARG A 221 -28.53 8.27 3.41
C ARG A 221 -27.62 7.18 2.83
N ARG A 222 -27.10 6.33 3.71
CA ARG A 222 -26.23 5.21 3.33
C ARG A 222 -27.06 3.93 3.17
N TRP A 223 -26.75 3.18 2.13
CA TRP A 223 -27.33 1.87 1.88
C TRP A 223 -26.35 0.80 2.36
N PRO A 224 -26.85 -0.28 3.01
CA PRO A 224 -25.98 -1.35 3.46
C PRO A 224 -25.27 -1.97 2.26
N CYS A 225 -23.94 -2.11 2.37
CA CYS A 225 -23.13 -2.53 1.24
C CYS A 225 -21.77 -3.02 1.71
N VAL A 226 -21.31 -4.13 1.16
CA VAL A 226 -19.96 -4.66 1.33
C VAL A 226 -19.14 -4.32 0.10
N ILE A 227 -18.01 -3.65 0.31
CA ILE A 227 -16.99 -3.47 -0.73
C ILE A 227 -15.72 -4.24 -0.38
N VAL A 228 -15.27 -5.07 -1.31
CA VAL A 228 -13.96 -5.72 -1.23
C VAL A 228 -12.93 -4.88 -1.98
N THR A 229 -11.76 -4.69 -1.39
CA THR A 229 -10.70 -3.87 -2.00
C THR A 229 -9.30 -4.33 -1.57
N THR A 230 -8.28 -3.86 -2.28
CA THR A 230 -6.87 -3.92 -1.85
C THR A 230 -6.40 -2.56 -1.33
N GLN A 231 -5.08 -2.32 -1.21
CA GLN A 231 -4.54 -1.08 -0.65
C GLN A 231 -4.93 0.21 -1.41
N THR A 232 -5.61 0.11 -2.56
CA THR A 232 -6.02 1.27 -3.37
C THR A 232 -6.96 2.22 -2.65
N LEU A 233 -7.82 1.73 -1.74
CA LEU A 233 -8.72 2.60 -0.96
C LEU A 233 -8.06 3.19 0.29
N GLU A 234 -6.82 2.82 0.60
CA GLU A 234 -6.10 3.32 1.78
C GLU A 234 -5.56 4.75 1.55
N GLN A 235 -5.28 5.14 0.30
CA GLN A 235 -4.34 6.24 0.02
C GLN A 235 -4.94 7.53 -0.57
N SER A 236 -6.23 7.59 -0.95
CA SER A 236 -6.72 8.80 -1.64
C SER A 236 -8.19 9.17 -1.45
N LEU A 237 -9.08 8.24 -1.08
CA LEU A 237 -10.52 8.55 -0.98
C LEU A 237 -10.96 8.93 0.43
N ASP A 238 -11.78 9.98 0.53
CA ASP A 238 -12.43 10.47 1.77
C ASP A 238 -13.70 9.66 2.06
N VAL A 239 -13.51 8.39 2.44
CA VAL A 239 -14.57 7.39 2.60
C VAL A 239 -14.74 6.92 4.05
N ASP A 240 -15.93 6.46 4.36
CA ASP A 240 -16.37 6.12 5.72
C ASP A 240 -17.17 4.83 5.76
N PHE A 241 -16.85 3.96 6.72
CA PHE A 241 -17.41 2.62 6.90
C PHE A 241 -17.82 2.36 8.35
N ASP A 242 -18.75 1.42 8.54
CA ASP A 242 -19.30 1.03 9.84
C ASP A 242 -18.57 -0.19 10.44
N LEU A 243 -17.95 -1.01 9.60
CA LEU A 243 -17.11 -2.13 10.01
C LEU A 243 -15.92 -2.22 9.06
N LEU A 244 -14.74 -2.43 9.65
CA LEU A 244 -13.52 -2.75 8.92
C LEU A 244 -13.19 -4.22 9.15
N ILE A 245 -13.09 -4.98 8.07
CA ILE A 245 -12.50 -6.33 8.08
C ILE A 245 -11.24 -6.27 7.22
N THR A 246 -10.11 -6.66 7.77
CA THR A 246 -8.84 -6.46 7.06
C THR A 246 -7.84 -7.57 7.31
N ASP A 247 -7.07 -7.94 6.29
CA ASP A 247 -5.91 -8.80 6.49
C ASP A 247 -4.90 -8.17 7.46
N LEU A 248 -4.23 -9.02 8.24
CA LEU A 248 -3.06 -8.62 9.02
C LEU A 248 -2.06 -7.84 8.14
N CYS A 249 -1.54 -6.76 8.68
CA CYS A 249 -0.59 -5.86 8.01
C CYS A 249 0.28 -5.18 9.08
N PRO A 250 1.36 -4.46 8.69
CA PRO A 250 2.11 -3.61 9.62
C PRO A 250 1.21 -2.55 10.28
N ALA A 251 1.55 -2.13 11.50
CA ALA A 251 0.69 -1.28 12.31
C ALA A 251 0.45 0.12 11.71
N ASP A 252 1.43 0.70 11.03
CA ASP A 252 1.28 1.96 10.31
C ASP A 252 0.22 1.87 9.19
N VAL A 253 0.23 0.77 8.44
CA VAL A 253 -0.79 0.46 7.44
C VAL A 253 -2.14 0.21 8.10
N LEU A 254 -2.20 -0.58 9.18
CA LEU A 254 -3.44 -0.85 9.91
C LEU A 254 -4.11 0.45 10.40
N LEU A 255 -3.33 1.38 10.95
CA LEU A 255 -3.85 2.66 11.42
C LEU A 255 -4.42 3.52 10.28
N GLN A 256 -3.82 3.48 9.08
CA GLN A 256 -4.38 4.14 7.90
C GLN A 256 -5.72 3.52 7.46
N ARG A 257 -5.82 2.18 7.48
CA ARG A 257 -7.08 1.45 7.22
C ARG A 257 -8.17 1.85 8.22
N ILE A 258 -7.83 1.89 9.51
CA ILE A 258 -8.74 2.37 10.57
C ILE A 258 -9.12 3.84 10.39
N GLY A 259 -8.31 4.63 9.68
CA GLY A 259 -8.64 6.00 9.26
C GLY A 259 -9.88 6.10 8.37
N ARG A 260 -10.40 4.99 7.82
CA ARG A 260 -11.65 4.91 7.04
C ARG A 260 -12.85 4.36 7.84
N LEU A 261 -12.61 3.80 9.04
CA LEU A 261 -13.65 3.34 9.94
C LEU A 261 -14.16 4.51 10.79
N PHE A 262 -15.46 4.79 10.81
CA PHE A 262 -16.02 5.90 11.58
C PHE A 262 -15.31 7.23 11.31
N ARG A 263 -15.06 7.52 10.03
CA ARG A 263 -14.27 8.68 9.61
C ARG A 263 -15.07 9.98 9.76
N HIS A 264 -16.37 9.92 9.48
CA HIS A 264 -17.26 11.07 9.59
C HIS A 264 -18.29 10.86 10.69
N ASP A 265 -18.66 11.95 11.36
CA ASP A 265 -19.67 11.94 12.41
C ASP A 265 -21.03 12.03 11.75
N ARG A 266 -21.77 10.93 11.85
CA ARG A 266 -23.06 10.72 11.22
C ARG A 266 -23.79 9.63 11.98
N ARG A 267 -25.11 9.60 11.82
CA ARG A 267 -25.95 8.55 12.41
C ARG A 267 -25.55 7.19 11.84
N ARG A 268 -25.38 6.20 12.73
CA ARG A 268 -25.05 4.81 12.38
C ARG A 268 -26.26 3.90 12.63
N PRO A 269 -26.35 2.73 11.97
CA PRO A 269 -27.31 1.70 12.35
C PRO A 269 -27.05 1.22 13.78
N SER A 270 -28.07 0.72 14.48
CA SER A 270 -27.97 0.32 15.89
C SER A 270 -26.95 -0.80 16.13
N ALA A 271 -26.75 -1.69 15.16
CA ALA A 271 -25.73 -2.75 15.21
C ALA A 271 -24.29 -2.24 15.10
N PHE A 272 -24.10 -0.96 14.76
CA PHE A 272 -22.81 -0.31 14.53
C PHE A 272 -22.72 1.01 15.32
N SER A 273 -23.04 0.96 16.61
CA SER A 273 -22.89 2.11 17.51
C SER A 273 -21.44 2.37 17.93
N GLU A 274 -20.58 1.36 17.84
CA GLU A 274 -19.15 1.43 18.16
C GLU A 274 -18.28 1.04 16.96
N PRO A 275 -17.11 1.70 16.75
CA PRO A 275 -16.18 1.32 15.70
C PRO A 275 -15.56 -0.05 15.98
N ARG A 276 -15.71 -0.99 15.03
CA ARG A 276 -15.12 -2.32 15.12
C ARG A 276 -14.14 -2.57 13.97
N CYS A 277 -12.99 -3.15 14.29
CA CYS A 277 -11.97 -3.59 13.34
C CYS A 277 -11.66 -5.07 13.57
N ILE A 278 -12.01 -5.91 12.60
CA ILE A 278 -11.73 -7.34 12.59
C ILE A 278 -10.49 -7.58 11.74
N VAL A 279 -9.40 -8.04 12.37
CA VAL A 279 -8.15 -8.36 11.69
C VAL A 279 -8.10 -9.86 11.42
N LEU A 280 -8.00 -10.21 10.14
CA LEU A 280 -7.86 -11.58 9.67
C LEU A 280 -6.43 -12.03 9.90
N VAL A 281 -6.25 -13.10 10.66
CA VAL A 281 -4.96 -13.74 10.96
C VAL A 281 -4.95 -15.17 10.43
N PRO A 282 -3.77 -15.75 10.14
CA PRO A 282 -3.70 -17.17 9.83
C PRO A 282 -4.04 -18.01 11.07
N ASP A 283 -4.67 -19.15 10.87
CA ASP A 283 -5.02 -20.13 11.90
C ASP A 283 -3.83 -21.00 12.37
N LYS A 284 -2.65 -20.77 11.80
CA LYS A 284 -1.42 -21.57 11.95
C LYS A 284 -0.33 -20.87 12.79
N GLY A 285 -0.67 -19.85 13.57
CA GLY A 285 0.28 -19.08 14.38
C GLY A 285 1.24 -18.20 13.57
N LYS A 286 2.15 -17.51 14.27
CA LYS A 286 3.04 -16.49 13.67
C LYS A 286 4.04 -17.07 12.67
N ASP A 287 4.53 -18.28 12.91
CA ASP A 287 5.52 -18.94 12.04
C ASP A 287 4.99 -19.18 10.61
N TRP A 288 3.66 -19.17 10.42
CA TRP A 288 3.08 -19.16 9.08
C TRP A 288 3.60 -18.01 8.21
N LEU A 289 3.92 -16.85 8.80
CA LEU A 289 4.48 -15.69 8.08
C LEU A 289 5.84 -15.99 7.43
N LEU A 290 6.55 -17.02 7.90
CA LEU A 290 7.85 -17.44 7.35
C LEU A 290 7.69 -18.40 6.16
N LYS A 291 6.50 -18.97 5.98
CA LYS A 291 6.24 -19.98 4.95
C LYS A 291 6.07 -19.34 3.58
N ARG A 292 6.44 -20.09 2.53
CA ARG A 292 6.29 -19.66 1.14
C ARG A 292 4.84 -19.31 0.76
N GLU A 293 3.87 -19.97 1.37
CA GLU A 293 2.44 -19.72 1.14
C GLU A 293 1.99 -18.32 1.57
N ALA A 294 2.61 -17.73 2.61
CA ALA A 294 2.34 -16.37 3.06
C ALA A 294 2.62 -15.32 1.97
N GLY A 295 3.52 -15.66 1.02
CA GLY A 295 3.77 -14.85 -0.17
C GLY A 295 2.54 -14.60 -1.05
N LYS A 296 1.55 -15.51 -1.06
CA LYS A 296 0.28 -15.32 -1.79
C LYS A 296 -0.59 -14.22 -1.17
N ARG A 297 -0.35 -13.89 0.11
CA ARG A 297 -1.00 -12.82 0.87
C ARG A 297 -0.09 -11.60 1.08
N GLN A 298 0.95 -11.48 0.25
CA GLN A 298 1.90 -10.37 0.21
C GLN A 298 2.88 -10.28 1.39
N PHE A 299 3.13 -11.37 2.11
CA PHE A 299 4.15 -11.43 3.16
C PHE A 299 5.47 -12.03 2.66
N GLY A 300 6.58 -11.48 3.14
CA GLY A 300 7.92 -12.03 2.92
C GLY A 300 8.66 -11.40 1.75
N LYS A 301 9.80 -11.99 1.42
CA LYS A 301 10.76 -11.43 0.46
C LYS A 301 10.10 -11.05 -0.87
N GLU A 302 10.42 -9.85 -1.35
CA GLU A 302 9.92 -9.30 -2.62
C GLU A 302 8.39 -9.11 -2.69
N ARG A 303 7.69 -9.14 -1.55
CA ARG A 303 6.26 -8.79 -1.45
C ARG A 303 6.04 -7.39 -0.88
N ALA A 304 4.77 -6.98 -0.78
CA ALA A 304 4.38 -5.69 -0.23
C ALA A 304 4.81 -5.53 1.24
N TYR A 305 4.70 -6.58 2.04
CA TYR A 305 5.14 -6.60 3.44
C TYR A 305 6.39 -7.49 3.57
N GLU A 306 7.52 -6.92 3.16
CA GLU A 306 8.81 -7.64 3.11
C GLU A 306 9.34 -8.00 4.50
N ASP A 307 9.23 -7.09 5.47
CA ASP A 307 9.67 -7.32 6.85
C ASP A 307 8.55 -7.94 7.69
N VAL A 308 8.43 -9.27 7.61
CA VAL A 308 7.41 -10.04 8.33
C VAL A 308 7.52 -9.93 9.85
N ARG A 309 8.66 -9.47 10.40
CA ARG A 309 8.80 -9.20 11.83
C ARG A 309 7.91 -8.03 12.26
N SER A 310 7.73 -7.03 11.41
CA SER A 310 6.82 -5.90 11.67
C SER A 310 5.36 -6.35 11.70
N VAL A 311 5.01 -7.28 10.81
CA VAL A 311 3.69 -7.92 10.77
C VAL A 311 3.45 -8.77 12.03
N ALA A 312 4.44 -9.57 12.43
CA ALA A 312 4.39 -10.38 13.65
C ALA A 312 4.28 -9.51 14.92
N ALA A 313 5.05 -8.43 14.99
CA ALA A 313 4.96 -7.44 16.07
C ALA A 313 3.56 -6.82 16.16
N THR A 314 2.98 -6.48 15.02
CA THR A 314 1.61 -5.95 14.96
C THR A 314 0.61 -6.97 15.47
N TRP A 315 0.77 -8.25 15.09
CA TRP A 315 -0.08 -9.32 15.61
C TRP A 315 0.03 -9.45 17.14
N GLU A 316 1.23 -9.48 17.72
CA GLU A 316 1.38 -9.51 19.19
C GLU A 316 0.73 -8.30 19.88
N LEU A 317 0.91 -7.10 19.33
CA LEU A 317 0.29 -5.89 19.89
C LEU A 317 -1.24 -5.96 19.88
N LEU A 318 -1.83 -6.60 18.86
CA LEU A 318 -3.28 -6.81 18.80
C LEU A 318 -3.73 -7.84 19.84
N GLU A 319 -3.00 -8.94 19.99
CA GLU A 319 -3.29 -9.96 21.02
C GLU A 319 -3.20 -9.37 22.43
N ASP A 320 -2.13 -8.63 22.73
CA ASP A 320 -1.93 -7.96 24.02
C ASP A 320 -3.09 -6.99 24.31
N ARG A 321 -3.48 -6.18 23.33
CA ARG A 321 -4.60 -5.23 23.49
C ARG A 321 -5.92 -5.93 23.76
N ILE A 322 -6.19 -7.03 23.05
CA ILE A 322 -7.41 -7.84 23.22
C ILE A 322 -7.42 -8.54 24.58
N ALA A 323 -6.27 -9.01 25.06
CA ALA A 323 -6.15 -9.62 26.39
C ALA A 323 -6.38 -8.60 27.53
N GLU A 324 -6.10 -7.32 27.29
CA GLU A 324 -6.34 -6.27 28.27
C GLU A 324 -7.78 -5.74 28.26
N ASP A 325 -8.19 -4.99 27.23
CA ASP A 325 -9.55 -4.40 27.14
C ASP A 325 -10.17 -4.44 25.72
N GLY A 326 -9.40 -4.83 24.70
CA GLY A 326 -9.84 -4.92 23.31
C GLY A 326 -9.98 -3.60 22.58
N PHE A 327 -9.56 -2.46 23.14
CA PHE A 327 -9.75 -1.15 22.51
C PHE A 327 -8.44 -0.50 22.06
N LEU A 328 -8.40 -0.09 20.79
CA LEU A 328 -7.36 0.79 20.24
C LEU A 328 -7.82 2.25 20.33
N ARG A 329 -7.10 3.06 21.13
CA ARG A 329 -7.41 4.48 21.35
C ARG A 329 -6.61 5.34 20.40
N ILE A 330 -7.28 5.96 19.43
CA ILE A 330 -6.66 6.79 18.40
C ILE A 330 -6.96 8.26 18.72
N PRO A 331 -5.99 9.18 18.65
CA PRO A 331 -4.61 8.97 18.18
C PRO A 331 -3.58 8.58 19.26
N GLU A 332 -4.01 8.47 20.52
CA GLU A 332 -3.11 8.31 21.68
C GLU A 332 -2.14 7.13 21.54
N MET A 333 -2.62 6.01 21.00
CA MET A 333 -1.84 4.78 20.83
C MET A 333 -1.07 4.71 19.50
N ASN A 334 -1.28 5.64 18.55
CA ASN A 334 -0.69 5.56 17.21
C ASN A 334 0.84 5.47 17.28
N ARG A 335 1.46 6.35 18.07
CA ARG A 335 2.92 6.36 18.26
C ARG A 335 3.39 5.04 18.84
N TYR A 336 2.78 4.58 19.92
CA TYR A 336 3.15 3.34 20.59
C TYR A 336 3.10 2.15 19.62
N PHE A 337 1.99 1.98 18.87
CA PHE A 337 1.82 0.89 17.93
C PHE A 337 2.86 0.90 16.80
N VAL A 338 3.14 2.07 16.22
CA VAL A 338 4.13 2.17 15.13
C VAL A 338 5.54 1.93 15.64
N GLU A 339 5.96 2.53 16.75
CA GLU A 339 7.31 2.29 17.27
C GLU A 339 7.48 0.82 17.68
N ARG A 340 6.49 0.23 18.37
CA ARG A 340 6.54 -1.18 18.81
C ARG A 340 6.36 -2.19 17.69
N SER A 341 6.14 -1.77 16.45
CA SER A 341 6.07 -2.67 15.29
C SER A 341 7.10 -2.36 14.21
N THR A 342 7.84 -1.26 14.30
CA THR A 342 8.80 -0.84 13.26
C THR A 342 10.18 -0.50 13.79
N HIS A 343 10.33 -0.27 15.11
CA HIS A 343 11.61 0.13 15.69
C HIS A 343 12.66 -1.00 15.54
N PRO A 344 13.84 -0.73 14.96
CA PRO A 344 14.82 -1.78 14.66
C PRO A 344 15.25 -2.61 15.88
N ALA A 345 15.48 -1.96 17.02
CA ALA A 345 15.89 -2.64 18.25
C ALA A 345 14.77 -3.55 18.80
N PHE A 346 13.51 -3.12 18.66
CA PHE A 346 12.38 -3.94 19.06
C PHE A 346 12.25 -5.18 18.17
N LEU A 347 12.31 -5.00 16.85
CA LEU A 347 12.21 -6.09 15.88
C LEU A 347 13.34 -7.13 16.02
N SER A 348 14.54 -6.69 16.41
CA SER A 348 15.64 -7.61 16.74
C SER A 348 15.31 -8.46 17.98
N ARG A 349 14.90 -7.84 19.09
CA ARG A 349 14.52 -8.58 20.31
C ARG A 349 13.30 -9.48 20.12
N LEU A 350 12.35 -9.05 19.30
CA LEU A 350 11.20 -9.88 18.92
C LEU A 350 11.65 -11.13 18.17
N ALA A 351 12.54 -10.98 17.18
CA ALA A 351 13.06 -12.10 16.43
C ALA A 351 13.80 -13.10 17.33
N GLU A 352 14.64 -12.62 18.26
CA GLU A 352 15.31 -13.44 19.26
C GLU A 352 14.30 -14.24 20.11
N ARG A 353 13.22 -13.60 20.55
CA ARG A 353 12.18 -14.25 21.36
C ARG A 353 11.36 -15.28 20.58
N LEU A 354 11.06 -15.02 19.31
CA LEU A 354 10.28 -15.93 18.45
C LEU A 354 11.12 -17.12 17.96
N GLY A 355 12.45 -17.02 18.02
CA GLY A 355 13.37 -18.14 17.84
C GLY A 355 14.24 -18.10 16.58
N PRO A 356 14.99 -19.18 16.32
CA PRO A 356 16.10 -19.17 15.37
C PRO A 356 15.72 -18.82 13.93
N GLU A 357 14.55 -19.26 13.46
CA GLU A 357 14.07 -18.97 12.10
C GLU A 357 13.78 -17.47 11.91
N TRP A 358 13.28 -16.80 12.95
CA TRP A 358 13.04 -15.36 12.96
C TRP A 358 14.34 -14.55 13.04
N GLU A 359 15.32 -15.03 13.80
CA GLU A 359 16.68 -14.46 13.81
C GLU A 359 17.35 -14.57 12.44
N GLN A 360 17.22 -15.71 11.76
CA GLN A 360 17.71 -15.88 10.40
C GLN A 360 17.10 -14.85 9.45
N ILE A 361 15.82 -14.50 9.61
CA ILE A 361 15.19 -13.42 8.84
C ILE A 361 15.80 -12.07 9.17
N THR A 362 16.13 -11.79 10.43
CA THR A 362 16.88 -10.58 10.80
C THR A 362 18.23 -10.51 10.09
N GLY A 363 18.97 -11.61 10.07
CA GLY A 363 20.22 -11.77 9.32
C GLY A 363 20.02 -11.62 7.81
N CYS A 364 18.97 -12.22 7.25
CA CYS A 364 18.62 -12.12 5.83
C CYS A 364 18.15 -10.72 5.44
N ILE A 365 17.41 -10.00 6.28
CA ILE A 365 17.01 -8.61 6.04
C ILE A 365 18.21 -7.69 6.21
N ALA A 366 19.11 -7.92 7.16
CA ALA A 366 20.35 -7.16 7.30
C ALA A 366 21.34 -7.44 6.16
N GLY A 367 21.49 -8.70 5.76
CA GLY A 367 22.30 -9.16 4.65
C GLY A 367 21.70 -8.77 3.30
N SER A 368 20.38 -8.81 3.14
CA SER A 368 19.65 -8.23 2.01
C SER A 368 19.74 -6.72 2.04
N LYS A 369 19.75 -6.05 3.20
CA LYS A 369 20.09 -4.62 3.29
C LYS A 369 21.51 -4.36 2.83
N GLY A 370 22.48 -5.24 3.09
CA GLY A 370 23.85 -5.16 2.56
C GLY A 370 23.91 -5.39 1.05
N ALA A 371 23.34 -6.49 0.57
CA ALA A 371 23.34 -6.89 -0.83
C ALA A 371 22.45 -6.01 -1.72
N LYS A 372 21.28 -5.56 -1.22
CA LYS A 372 20.45 -4.51 -1.85
C LYS A 372 21.09 -3.14 -1.68
N ARG A 373 21.88 -2.83 -0.64
CA ARG A 373 22.66 -1.57 -0.61
C ARG A 373 23.76 -1.58 -1.66
N GLN A 374 24.37 -2.73 -1.94
CA GLN A 374 25.29 -2.89 -3.06
C GLN A 374 24.55 -2.87 -4.42
N ARG A 375 23.48 -3.64 -4.61
CA ARG A 375 22.66 -3.66 -5.85
C ARG A 375 21.90 -2.37 -6.12
N ALA A 376 21.25 -1.79 -5.12
CA ALA A 376 20.65 -0.47 -5.26
C ALA A 376 21.74 0.59 -5.46
N ALA A 377 22.98 0.44 -4.98
CA ALA A 377 24.07 1.33 -5.43
C ALA A 377 24.45 1.10 -6.91
N PHE A 378 24.19 -0.09 -7.48
CA PHE A 378 24.29 -0.34 -8.91
C PHE A 378 23.12 0.27 -9.70
N ASP A 379 21.91 0.39 -9.12
CA ASP A 379 20.71 0.94 -9.78
C ASP A 379 20.40 2.42 -9.42
N ILE A 380 21.00 2.97 -8.36
CA ILE A 380 20.81 4.35 -7.89
C ILE A 380 22.01 5.19 -8.38
N ILE A 381 21.71 6.40 -8.85
CA ILE A 381 22.72 7.36 -9.28
C ILE A 381 23.50 7.88 -8.07
N SER A 382 24.83 7.75 -8.12
CA SER A 382 25.70 8.45 -7.17
C SER A 382 25.94 9.89 -7.62
N TRP A 383 25.16 10.83 -7.08
CA TRP A 383 25.27 12.27 -7.39
C TRP A 383 26.58 12.94 -6.95
N LYS A 384 27.47 12.20 -6.28
CA LYS A 384 28.81 12.67 -5.89
C LYS A 384 29.89 12.31 -6.92
N LYS A 385 29.58 11.47 -7.90
CA LYS A 385 30.50 11.11 -8.98
C LYS A 385 30.17 11.90 -10.25
N GLY A 386 31.18 12.10 -11.09
CA GLY A 386 30.99 12.69 -12.42
C GLY A 386 30.14 11.80 -13.33
N TYR A 387 29.48 12.43 -14.30
CA TYR A 387 28.55 11.76 -15.22
C TYR A 387 29.17 10.54 -15.96
N GLU A 388 30.44 10.65 -16.35
CA GLU A 388 31.18 9.61 -17.07
C GLU A 388 31.39 8.33 -16.25
N ALA A 389 31.43 8.44 -14.92
CA ALA A 389 31.66 7.30 -14.02
C ALA A 389 30.37 6.52 -13.68
N GLU A 390 29.20 7.04 -14.07
CA GLU A 390 27.89 6.48 -13.77
C GLU A 390 27.09 6.16 -15.05
N PHE A 391 27.71 6.23 -16.24
CA PHE A 391 27.05 5.90 -17.50
C PHE A 391 26.71 4.41 -17.55
N VAL A 392 25.41 4.11 -17.65
CA VAL A 392 24.90 2.75 -17.67
C VAL A 392 24.76 2.28 -19.11
N SER A 393 25.53 1.25 -19.46
CA SER A 393 25.18 0.30 -20.52
C SER A 393 23.82 -0.30 -20.15
N ALA A 394 22.82 -0.15 -21.01
CA ALA A 394 21.42 -0.53 -20.78
C ALA A 394 21.16 -2.05 -20.64
N ALA A 395 22.17 -2.85 -20.26
CA ALA A 395 22.17 -4.29 -20.51
C ALA A 395 22.09 -5.19 -19.27
N ASP A 396 22.24 -4.73 -18.02
CA ASP A 396 22.21 -5.67 -16.89
C ASP A 396 21.46 -5.11 -15.66
N ASP A 397 20.46 -5.89 -15.23
CA ASP A 397 19.62 -5.85 -14.01
C ASP A 397 18.39 -4.90 -13.93
N HIS A 398 17.22 -5.43 -14.31
CA HIS A 398 15.89 -4.78 -14.42
C HIS A 398 15.00 -4.80 -13.14
N HIS A 399 15.49 -5.29 -12.00
CA HIS A 399 14.60 -5.67 -10.89
C HIS A 399 14.05 -4.51 -10.04
N ILE A 400 14.72 -3.36 -9.97
CA ILE A 400 14.20 -2.18 -9.24
C ILE A 400 13.21 -1.39 -10.11
N VAL A 401 13.48 -1.36 -11.41
CA VAL A 401 12.66 -0.77 -12.47
C VAL A 401 11.27 -1.43 -12.55
N THR A 402 11.21 -2.77 -12.52
CA THR A 402 9.93 -3.53 -12.46
C THR A 402 9.01 -3.10 -11.29
N ARG A 403 9.56 -2.81 -10.11
CA ARG A 403 8.78 -2.48 -8.90
C ARG A 403 8.16 -1.09 -8.92
N LEU A 404 8.74 -0.15 -9.67
CA LEU A 404 8.20 1.19 -9.89
C LEU A 404 7.32 1.27 -11.14
N GLY A 405 6.98 0.12 -11.75
CA GLY A 405 6.10 0.04 -12.91
C GLY A 405 6.73 0.52 -14.21
N LEU A 406 8.06 0.64 -14.30
CA LEU A 406 8.71 1.02 -15.56
C LEU A 406 8.65 -0.08 -16.63
N ASP A 407 8.44 -1.33 -16.21
CA ASP A 407 8.22 -2.47 -17.12
C ASP A 407 6.73 -2.77 -17.35
N ASP A 408 5.83 -1.89 -16.88
CA ASP A 408 4.41 -2.03 -17.17
C ASP A 408 4.15 -1.65 -18.63
N ALA A 409 3.47 -2.52 -19.36
CA ALA A 409 3.08 -2.27 -20.74
C ALA A 409 1.80 -1.44 -20.78
N VAL A 410 1.81 -0.31 -21.50
CA VAL A 410 0.58 0.38 -21.88
C VAL A 410 0.11 -0.19 -23.21
N VAL A 411 -0.99 -0.93 -23.16
CA VAL A 411 -1.66 -1.51 -24.32
C VAL A 411 -2.68 -0.54 -24.86
N PHE A 412 -2.63 -0.27 -26.17
CA PHE A 412 -3.65 0.46 -26.91
C PHE A 412 -4.42 -0.48 -27.82
N PHE A 413 -5.75 -0.40 -27.77
CA PHE A 413 -6.63 -1.25 -28.58
C PHE A 413 -6.99 -0.57 -29.89
N GLN A 414 -6.85 -1.31 -30.99
CA GLN A 414 -7.14 -0.82 -32.34
C GLN A 414 -8.63 -0.49 -32.50
N ASN A 415 -9.48 -1.41 -32.02
CA ASN A 415 -10.92 -1.23 -31.86
C ASN A 415 -11.22 -1.34 -30.37
N PRO A 416 -11.41 -0.21 -29.66
CA PRO A 416 -11.62 -0.19 -28.22
C PRO A 416 -12.77 -1.11 -27.78
N PRO A 417 -12.50 -2.21 -27.04
CA PRO A 417 -13.55 -3.11 -26.57
C PRO A 417 -14.40 -2.43 -25.48
N VAL A 418 -15.55 -3.02 -25.18
CA VAL A 418 -16.40 -2.60 -24.06
C VAL A 418 -15.99 -3.37 -22.81
N GLY A 419 -15.63 -2.63 -21.77
CA GLY A 419 -15.31 -3.15 -20.45
C GLY A 419 -16.53 -3.71 -19.71
N PRO A 420 -16.31 -4.33 -18.54
CA PRO A 420 -17.35 -5.01 -17.77
C PRO A 420 -18.47 -4.09 -17.27
N PHE A 421 -18.26 -2.78 -17.27
CA PHE A 421 -19.22 -1.78 -16.79
C PHE A 421 -19.87 -0.98 -17.95
N GLY A 422 -19.74 -1.45 -19.19
CA GLY A 422 -20.37 -0.84 -20.36
C GLY A 422 -19.59 0.32 -21.00
N PHE A 423 -18.38 0.61 -20.54
CA PHE A 423 -17.54 1.69 -21.06
C PHE A 423 -16.50 1.20 -22.06
N SER A 424 -16.15 2.03 -23.04
CA SER A 424 -15.09 1.73 -23.99
C SER A 424 -13.71 1.85 -23.34
N ILE A 425 -12.84 0.86 -23.60
CA ILE A 425 -11.48 0.80 -23.06
C ILE A 425 -10.46 1.06 -24.18
N GLU A 426 -9.98 2.30 -24.27
CA GLU A 426 -8.97 2.69 -25.27
C GLU A 426 -7.59 2.09 -24.97
N LYS A 427 -7.24 2.07 -23.68
CA LYS A 427 -5.94 1.60 -23.21
C LYS A 427 -6.00 0.95 -21.85
N MET A 428 -5.01 0.11 -21.58
CA MET A 428 -4.84 -0.57 -20.31
C MET A 428 -3.37 -0.73 -19.95
N THR A 429 -3.06 -0.75 -18.66
CA THR A 429 -1.72 -1.05 -18.15
C THR A 429 -1.65 -2.53 -17.76
N VAL A 430 -0.73 -3.28 -18.36
CA VAL A 430 -0.43 -4.67 -18.00
C VAL A 430 0.84 -4.68 -17.14
N PRO A 431 0.77 -5.13 -15.87
CA PRO A 431 1.94 -5.13 -15.00
C PRO A 431 3.10 -5.96 -15.55
N GLY A 432 4.33 -5.44 -15.49
CA GLY A 432 5.50 -6.07 -16.13
C GLY A 432 5.78 -7.50 -15.66
N TRP A 433 5.51 -7.81 -14.38
CA TRP A 433 5.66 -9.16 -13.83
C TRP A 433 4.70 -10.19 -14.48
N MET A 434 3.59 -9.74 -15.07
CA MET A 434 2.70 -10.62 -15.85
C MET A 434 3.27 -10.95 -17.24
N LEU A 435 4.19 -10.13 -17.74
CA LEU A 435 4.84 -10.24 -19.06
C LEU A 435 6.17 -11.00 -19.02
N GLN A 436 6.73 -11.26 -17.82
CA GLN A 436 7.92 -12.09 -17.60
C GLN A 436 9.18 -11.60 -18.33
N GLY A 437 9.37 -10.28 -18.45
CA GLY A 437 10.63 -9.70 -18.96
C GLY A 437 10.84 -9.85 -20.46
N LYS A 438 9.77 -10.01 -21.25
CA LYS A 438 9.86 -9.91 -22.71
C LYS A 438 10.06 -8.45 -23.13
N ASP A 439 10.84 -8.25 -24.18
CA ASP A 439 11.11 -6.93 -24.74
C ASP A 439 9.81 -6.24 -25.15
N LEU A 440 9.57 -5.07 -24.56
CA LEU A 440 8.39 -4.24 -24.78
C LEU A 440 8.55 -3.34 -26.01
N SER A 441 9.73 -3.34 -26.63
CA SER A 441 10.07 -2.51 -27.80
C SER A 441 9.20 -2.79 -29.03
N GLU A 442 8.55 -3.96 -29.11
CA GLU A 442 7.66 -4.36 -30.20
C GLU A 442 6.16 -4.04 -29.93
N LEU A 443 5.81 -3.38 -28.83
CA LEU A 443 4.40 -3.20 -28.43
C LEU A 443 3.62 -2.11 -29.18
N ASP A 444 4.16 -1.59 -30.27
CA ASP A 444 3.50 -0.49 -30.97
C ASP A 444 2.35 -0.96 -31.87
N GLN A 445 1.15 -0.58 -31.40
CA GLN A 445 -0.05 -0.21 -32.13
C GLN A 445 -1.02 -1.32 -32.53
N GLY A 446 -2.10 -1.38 -31.75
CA GLY A 446 -3.36 -1.91 -32.22
C GLY A 446 -3.61 -3.36 -31.85
N ILE A 447 -3.54 -3.66 -30.55
CA ILE A 447 -3.92 -4.98 -30.08
C ILE A 447 -5.40 -5.19 -30.38
N GLU A 448 -5.71 -6.32 -31.02
CA GLU A 448 -7.08 -6.76 -31.18
C GLU A 448 -7.59 -7.35 -29.86
N ALA A 449 -8.77 -6.91 -29.45
CA ALA A 449 -9.48 -7.47 -28.31
C ALA A 449 -10.71 -8.24 -28.82
N ARG A 450 -10.91 -9.44 -28.28
CA ARG A 450 -12.12 -10.22 -28.49
C ARG A 450 -13.13 -9.89 -27.40
N GLN A 451 -14.25 -9.29 -27.77
CA GLN A 451 -15.36 -9.04 -26.85
C GLN A 451 -15.88 -10.35 -26.25
N THR A 452 -16.18 -10.32 -24.96
CA THR A 452 -16.86 -11.39 -24.22
C THR A 452 -18.12 -10.83 -23.57
N GLU A 453 -18.94 -11.69 -22.96
CA GLU A 453 -20.20 -11.28 -22.31
C GLU A 453 -19.99 -10.23 -21.20
N PHE A 454 -18.91 -10.34 -20.42
CA PHE A 454 -18.64 -9.49 -19.25
C PHE A 454 -17.26 -8.82 -19.29
N GLY A 455 -16.81 -8.40 -20.49
CA GLY A 455 -15.52 -7.75 -20.71
C GLY A 455 -14.86 -8.21 -22.01
N PHE A 456 -13.55 -8.42 -22.03
CA PHE A 456 -12.86 -8.84 -23.26
C PHE A 456 -11.59 -9.62 -22.97
N GLU A 457 -11.07 -10.27 -24.01
CA GLU A 457 -9.79 -10.99 -23.98
C GLU A 457 -8.85 -10.44 -25.04
N PHE A 458 -7.56 -10.45 -24.75
CA PHE A 458 -6.53 -9.99 -25.69
C PHE A 458 -5.22 -10.73 -25.45
N SER A 459 -4.34 -10.71 -26.45
CA SER A 459 -3.03 -11.35 -26.36
C SER A 459 -1.93 -10.32 -26.53
N ILE A 460 -0.92 -10.41 -25.68
CA ILE A 460 0.29 -9.59 -25.74
C ILE A 460 1.50 -10.45 -25.41
N CYS A 461 2.55 -10.33 -26.21
CA CYS A 461 3.80 -11.11 -26.05
C CYS A 461 3.57 -12.65 -25.96
N GLY A 462 2.54 -13.17 -26.64
CA GLY A 462 2.18 -14.59 -26.62
C GLY A 462 1.53 -15.08 -25.31
N LYS A 463 0.99 -14.16 -24.50
CA LYS A 463 0.23 -14.44 -23.29
C LYS A 463 -1.19 -13.95 -23.47
N LEU A 464 -2.16 -14.80 -23.09
CA LEU A 464 -3.57 -14.46 -23.13
C LEU A 464 -3.97 -13.80 -21.81
N PHE A 465 -4.74 -12.72 -21.92
CA PHE A 465 -5.28 -11.98 -20.80
C PHE A 465 -6.79 -11.88 -20.94
N ARG A 466 -7.46 -11.88 -19.80
CA ARG A 466 -8.88 -11.59 -19.66
C ARG A 466 -9.06 -10.33 -18.83
N TYR A 467 -9.89 -9.44 -19.30
CA TYR A 467 -10.33 -8.27 -18.57
C TYR A 467 -11.82 -8.40 -18.28
N SER A 468 -12.18 -8.47 -17.01
CA SER A 468 -13.55 -8.71 -16.54
C SER A 468 -13.92 -7.78 -15.39
N ARG A 469 -15.09 -8.00 -14.78
CA ARG A 469 -15.49 -7.34 -13.52
C ARG A 469 -14.56 -7.61 -12.33
N TYR A 470 -13.64 -8.58 -12.46
CA TYR A 470 -12.55 -8.84 -11.50
C TYR A 470 -11.23 -8.13 -11.86
N GLY A 471 -11.27 -7.28 -12.89
CA GLY A 471 -10.14 -6.59 -13.50
C GLY A 471 -9.30 -7.49 -14.41
N LEU A 472 -8.03 -7.12 -14.59
CA LEU A 472 -7.09 -7.82 -15.45
C LEU A 472 -6.57 -9.11 -14.80
N GLU A 473 -6.77 -10.21 -15.51
CA GLU A 473 -6.35 -11.55 -15.15
C GLU A 473 -5.52 -12.16 -16.29
N ARG A 474 -4.53 -12.96 -15.93
CA ARG A 474 -3.78 -13.77 -16.90
C ARG A 474 -4.48 -15.11 -17.03
N SER A 475 -4.90 -15.46 -18.24
CA SER A 475 -5.61 -16.70 -18.55
C SER A 475 -4.72 -17.93 -18.46
#